data_AF-A0A0R1LTC0-F1
#
_entry.id   AF-A0A0R1LTC0-F1
#
_cell.length_a   1.000
_cell.length_b   1.000
_cell.length_c   1.000
_cell.angle_alpha   90.00
_cell.angle_beta   90.00
_cell.angle_gamma   90.00
#
_symmetry.space_group_name_H-M   'P 1'
#
loop_
_entity.id
_entity.type
_entity.pdbx_description
1 polymer ?
#
loop_
_entity_poly.entity_id
_entity_poly.type
_entity_poly.pdbx_seq_one_letter_code
_entity_poly.pdbx_strand_id
1 'polypeptide(L)'
;MKKLAVLTASLIAAFSLMGLGVVNQTKASASTTVAAGSPSLSVNKIYTTTTKVTGKATKGVKVIVESSKKKALASATASKTTGAYSVKLPAKQKAGTKLYVYAKNTKTGRYFYRIITVQKKTTTTSTKKTTTSKTTKSSSSSKKSTSASFKVSTPTGTWNSTSSKGYKMKFVFSQKTGLNEYVIKGKKTAHVLKNATYSVTPKTTTFWKINVKAKDGKKSTFYMRFTAKNKFVLVNSKNQKIKTSVGKAPAAYYTFKLA
;
A
#
# COMPACT_ATOMS: atom_id res chain seq x y z
N MET A 1 28.81 -6.29 36.48
CA MET A 1 28.78 -5.53 35.20
C MET A 1 27.33 -5.32 34.76
N LYS A 2 26.85 -4.07 34.69
CA LYS A 2 25.45 -3.75 34.33
C LYS A 2 25.25 -3.86 32.81
N LYS A 3 24.41 -4.80 32.35
CA LYS A 3 24.07 -4.97 30.92
C LYS A 3 23.11 -3.85 30.48
N LEU A 4 23.60 -2.90 29.69
CA LEU A 4 22.79 -1.80 29.15
C LEU A 4 21.75 -2.33 28.15
N ALA A 5 20.47 -2.14 28.45
CA ALA A 5 19.39 -2.47 27.53
C ALA A 5 19.33 -1.46 26.38
N VAL A 6 19.75 -1.87 25.18
CA VAL A 6 19.65 -1.03 23.97
C VAL A 6 18.20 -1.04 23.46
N LEU A 7 17.41 -0.08 23.94
CA LEU A 7 16.06 0.21 23.44
C LEU A 7 16.11 0.66 21.97
N THR A 8 15.86 -0.27 21.04
CA THR A 8 15.74 0.02 19.62
C THR A 8 14.41 0.69 19.28
N ALA A 9 14.37 2.02 19.43
CA ALA A 9 13.24 2.86 19.06
C ALA A 9 13.05 2.93 17.53
N SER A 10 12.48 1.89 16.94
CA SER A 10 12.21 1.80 15.50
C SER A 10 11.15 2.78 15.03
N LEU A 11 11.58 3.80 14.28
CA LEU A 11 10.76 4.75 13.52
C LEU A 11 9.64 5.46 14.32
N ILE A 12 10.02 6.17 15.39
CA ILE A 12 9.13 7.14 16.05
C ILE A 12 8.91 8.34 15.12
N ALA A 13 7.66 8.80 15.05
CA ALA A 13 7.27 9.95 14.25
C ALA A 13 7.78 11.27 14.85
N ALA A 14 8.29 12.17 13.99
CA ALA A 14 8.54 13.56 14.36
C ALA A 14 7.25 14.39 14.20
N PHE A 15 6.32 14.20 15.14
CA PHE A 15 5.14 15.02 15.48
C PHE A 15 4.65 14.46 16.84
N SER A 16 4.41 15.18 17.93
CA SER A 16 4.62 16.61 18.28
C SER A 16 4.65 16.72 19.83
N LEU A 17 4.69 17.93 20.39
CA LEU A 17 4.80 18.22 21.83
C LEU A 17 3.63 17.64 22.68
N MET A 18 3.95 17.38 23.96
CA MET A 18 3.08 17.40 25.17
C MET A 18 1.90 16.42 25.28
N GLY A 19 1.61 16.00 26.52
CA GLY A 19 0.34 15.33 26.90
C GLY A 19 0.50 13.98 27.62
N LEU A 20 0.26 13.97 28.92
CA LEU A 20 -0.02 12.77 29.72
C LEU A 20 -1.38 12.17 29.29
N GLY A 21 -1.56 10.86 29.38
CA GLY A 21 -2.88 10.24 29.14
C GLY A 21 -2.84 8.76 28.78
N VAL A 22 -3.14 7.90 29.75
CA VAL A 22 -3.38 6.47 29.55
C VAL A 22 -4.69 6.21 28.79
N VAL A 23 -4.67 5.33 27.79
CA VAL A 23 -5.86 4.53 27.42
C VAL A 23 -5.45 3.12 26.98
N ASN A 24 -5.92 2.14 27.75
CA ASN A 24 -5.78 0.73 27.45
C ASN A 24 -6.92 0.30 26.51
N GLN A 25 -6.62 -0.16 25.29
CA GLN A 25 -7.61 -0.86 24.45
C GLN A 25 -7.00 -2.09 23.78
N THR A 26 -7.28 -3.22 24.42
CA THR A 26 -7.27 -4.55 23.81
C THR A 26 -8.21 -4.60 22.60
N LYS A 27 -7.72 -5.15 21.49
CA LYS A 27 -8.54 -5.96 20.57
C LYS A 27 -7.63 -6.70 19.58
N ALA A 28 -7.69 -8.03 19.67
CA ALA A 28 -6.98 -8.91 18.77
C ALA A 28 -7.45 -8.73 17.32
N SER A 29 -6.52 -8.84 16.37
CA SER A 29 -6.85 -9.08 14.97
C SER A 29 -5.71 -9.84 14.31
N ALA A 30 -6.08 -10.95 13.67
CA ALA A 30 -5.17 -12.04 13.34
C ALA A 30 -4.04 -11.62 12.39
N SER A 31 -2.85 -12.13 12.67
CA SER A 31 -1.74 -12.13 11.71
C SER A 31 -2.08 -13.04 10.54
N THR A 32 -1.92 -12.55 9.30
CA THR A 32 -2.06 -13.38 8.09
C THR A 32 -0.72 -13.49 7.38
N THR A 33 0.01 -14.57 7.66
CA THR A 33 1.29 -14.89 7.04
C THR A 33 1.09 -15.28 5.57
N VAL A 34 1.60 -14.48 4.62
CA VAL A 34 1.51 -14.77 3.18
C VAL A 34 2.71 -15.64 2.78
N ALA A 35 2.58 -16.95 3.00
CA ALA A 35 3.66 -17.91 2.72
C ALA A 35 3.83 -18.16 1.20
N ALA A 36 5.04 -18.59 0.80
CA ALA A 36 5.45 -18.75 -0.60
C ALA A 36 4.45 -19.61 -1.41
N GLY A 37 4.04 -19.13 -2.59
CA GLY A 37 2.99 -19.74 -3.41
C GLY A 37 1.58 -19.17 -3.21
N SER A 38 1.42 -18.12 -2.37
CA SER A 38 0.14 -17.40 -2.27
C SER A 38 -0.24 -16.66 -3.57
N PRO A 39 -1.54 -16.57 -3.91
CA PRO A 39 -2.01 -15.86 -5.09
C PRO A 39 -1.63 -14.37 -5.13
N SER A 40 -1.45 -13.85 -6.34
CA SER A 40 -1.48 -12.40 -6.59
C SER A 40 -2.93 -11.90 -6.67
N LEU A 41 -3.16 -10.64 -6.31
CA LEU A 41 -4.45 -9.97 -6.44
C LEU A 41 -4.30 -8.46 -6.64
N SER A 42 -4.99 -7.97 -7.66
CA SER A 42 -5.21 -6.57 -7.98
C SER A 42 -6.71 -6.36 -8.14
N VAL A 43 -7.25 -5.32 -7.49
CA VAL A 43 -8.69 -5.01 -7.50
C VAL A 43 -8.88 -3.60 -8.04
N ASN A 44 -9.78 -3.43 -8.99
CA ASN A 44 -10.18 -2.11 -9.49
C ASN A 44 -10.95 -1.34 -8.40
N LYS A 45 -11.05 -0.01 -8.55
CA LYS A 45 -11.84 0.82 -7.63
C LYS A 45 -13.30 0.36 -7.62
N ILE A 46 -13.88 0.23 -6.43
CA ILE A 46 -15.28 -0.12 -6.22
C ILE A 46 -16.02 1.15 -5.83
N TYR A 47 -17.07 1.48 -6.56
CA TYR A 47 -17.93 2.63 -6.30
C TYR A 47 -19.31 2.21 -5.82
N THR A 48 -20.09 3.15 -5.29
CA THR A 48 -21.51 2.95 -4.92
C THR A 48 -22.39 2.41 -6.05
N THR A 49 -22.02 2.66 -7.31
CA THR A 49 -22.73 2.15 -8.50
C THR A 49 -22.19 0.81 -9.01
N THR A 50 -21.12 0.27 -8.42
CA THR A 50 -20.45 -0.94 -8.93
C THR A 50 -21.28 -2.19 -8.64
N THR A 51 -21.64 -2.92 -9.69
CA THR A 51 -22.34 -4.21 -9.63
C THR A 51 -21.41 -5.42 -9.81
N LYS A 52 -20.17 -5.21 -10.25
CA LYS A 52 -19.16 -6.25 -10.47
C LYS A 52 -17.79 -5.80 -9.95
N VAL A 53 -17.14 -6.57 -9.08
CA VAL A 53 -15.76 -6.34 -8.66
C VAL A 53 -14.82 -6.99 -9.67
N THR A 54 -13.99 -6.18 -10.31
CA THR A 54 -13.10 -6.61 -11.40
C THR A 54 -11.63 -6.39 -11.04
N GLY A 55 -10.74 -7.10 -11.74
CA GLY A 55 -9.30 -6.98 -11.55
C GLY A 55 -8.52 -8.12 -12.21
N LYS A 56 -7.28 -8.33 -11.76
CA LYS A 56 -6.49 -9.53 -12.07
C LYS A 56 -6.03 -10.22 -10.79
N ALA A 57 -6.03 -11.55 -10.80
CA ALA A 57 -5.43 -12.40 -9.78
C ALA A 57 -4.51 -13.44 -10.44
N THR A 58 -3.86 -14.30 -9.66
CA THR A 58 -3.14 -15.46 -10.22
C THR A 58 -4.09 -16.30 -11.07
N LYS A 59 -3.61 -16.76 -12.23
CA LYS A 59 -4.41 -17.51 -13.21
C LYS A 59 -5.08 -18.72 -12.56
N GLY A 60 -6.37 -18.91 -12.79
CA GLY A 60 -7.15 -20.06 -12.29
C GLY A 60 -7.53 -20.07 -10.81
N VAL A 61 -7.17 -19.06 -10.00
CA VAL A 61 -7.53 -19.04 -8.56
C VAL A 61 -8.97 -18.55 -8.32
N LYS A 62 -9.62 -19.00 -7.25
CA LYS A 62 -10.95 -18.50 -6.86
C LYS A 62 -10.80 -17.13 -6.20
N VAL A 63 -11.49 -16.13 -6.71
CA VAL A 63 -11.61 -14.79 -6.10
C VAL A 63 -12.92 -14.72 -5.31
N ILE A 64 -12.86 -14.31 -4.05
CA ILE A 64 -14.00 -14.23 -3.12
C ILE A 64 -14.10 -12.78 -2.63
N VAL A 65 -15.31 -12.22 -2.59
CA VAL A 65 -15.58 -10.91 -2.01
C VAL A 65 -16.42 -11.10 -0.76
N GLU A 66 -15.92 -10.63 0.38
CA GLU A 66 -16.58 -10.67 1.68
C GLU A 66 -16.88 -9.27 2.21
N SER A 67 -17.90 -9.18 3.05
CA SER A 67 -18.19 -8.00 3.86
C SER A 67 -17.27 -7.91 5.08
N SER A 68 -17.28 -6.76 5.77
CA SER A 68 -16.59 -6.60 7.07
C SER A 68 -17.07 -7.57 8.16
N LYS A 69 -18.24 -8.18 8.01
CA LYS A 69 -18.78 -9.22 8.91
C LYS A 69 -18.31 -10.64 8.54
N LYS A 70 -17.28 -10.79 7.70
CA LYS A 70 -16.78 -12.08 7.15
C LYS A 70 -17.81 -12.90 6.35
N LYS A 71 -19.01 -12.35 6.09
CA LYS A 71 -19.99 -12.97 5.20
C LYS A 71 -19.52 -12.83 3.75
N ALA A 72 -19.30 -13.95 3.08
CA ALA A 72 -19.11 -14.02 1.64
C ALA A 72 -20.32 -13.42 0.91
N LEU A 73 -20.06 -12.46 0.03
CA LEU A 73 -21.06 -11.78 -0.79
C LEU A 73 -21.15 -12.41 -2.18
N ALA A 74 -20.00 -12.80 -2.75
CA ALA A 74 -19.90 -13.43 -4.07
C ALA A 74 -18.50 -14.04 -4.29
N SER A 75 -18.38 -14.92 -5.29
CA SER A 75 -17.08 -15.40 -5.78
C SER A 75 -17.08 -15.62 -7.30
N ALA A 76 -15.90 -15.64 -7.92
CA ALA A 76 -15.67 -16.03 -9.31
C ALA A 76 -14.25 -16.56 -9.49
N THR A 77 -13.99 -17.39 -10.50
CA THR A 77 -12.63 -17.88 -10.80
C THR A 77 -11.91 -16.92 -11.73
N ALA A 78 -10.63 -16.64 -11.47
CA ALA A 78 -9.80 -15.85 -12.36
C ALA A 78 -9.42 -16.66 -13.62
N SER A 79 -9.46 -16.03 -14.79
CA SER A 79 -9.13 -16.64 -16.08
C SER A 79 -7.82 -17.42 -16.03
N LYS A 80 -7.84 -18.67 -16.52
CA LYS A 80 -6.66 -19.55 -16.61
C LYS A 80 -5.60 -18.99 -17.58
N THR A 81 -5.97 -18.13 -18.53
CA THR A 81 -5.06 -17.55 -19.52
C THR A 81 -4.59 -16.14 -19.13
N THR A 82 -5.51 -15.24 -18.76
CA THR A 82 -5.22 -13.80 -18.57
C THR A 82 -5.19 -13.33 -17.11
N GLY A 83 -5.59 -14.18 -16.17
CA GLY A 83 -5.75 -13.83 -14.74
C GLY A 83 -6.88 -12.85 -14.45
N ALA A 84 -7.62 -12.37 -15.46
CA ALA A 84 -8.74 -11.44 -15.27
C ALA A 84 -9.91 -12.12 -14.54
N TYR A 85 -10.62 -11.37 -13.69
CA TYR A 85 -11.81 -11.85 -13.00
C TYR A 85 -12.91 -10.77 -12.96
N SER A 86 -14.15 -11.22 -12.79
CA SER A 86 -15.33 -10.36 -12.64
C SER A 86 -16.33 -11.01 -11.68
N VAL A 87 -16.36 -10.56 -10.43
CA VAL A 87 -17.27 -11.07 -9.38
C VAL A 87 -18.53 -10.21 -9.35
N LYS A 88 -19.69 -10.74 -9.77
CA LYS A 88 -20.99 -10.04 -9.66
C LYS A 88 -21.39 -9.94 -8.18
N LEU A 89 -21.65 -8.73 -7.69
CA LEU A 89 -22.15 -8.50 -6.34
C LEU A 89 -23.68 -8.71 -6.30
N PRO A 90 -24.24 -9.24 -5.19
CA PRO A 90 -25.68 -9.42 -5.04
C PRO A 90 -26.41 -8.07 -4.90
N ALA A 91 -25.75 -7.08 -4.29
CA ALA A 91 -26.28 -5.73 -4.12
C ALA A 91 -25.17 -4.67 -4.23
N LYS A 92 -25.55 -3.45 -4.63
CA LYS A 92 -24.70 -2.25 -4.58
C LYS A 92 -24.29 -1.98 -3.12
N GLN A 93 -23.08 -1.47 -2.93
CA GLN A 93 -22.50 -1.27 -1.60
C GLN A 93 -22.49 0.23 -1.25
N LYS A 94 -22.76 0.57 0.01
CA LYS A 94 -22.75 1.97 0.47
C LYS A 94 -21.31 2.52 0.47
N ALA A 95 -21.15 3.84 0.36
CA ALA A 95 -19.83 4.48 0.45
C ALA A 95 -19.23 4.27 1.86
N GLY A 96 -17.91 4.15 1.96
CA GLY A 96 -17.21 3.88 3.21
C GLY A 96 -17.22 2.40 3.65
N THR A 97 -18.09 1.56 3.09
CA THR A 97 -18.10 0.11 3.35
C THR A 97 -16.75 -0.52 3.00
N LYS A 98 -16.22 -1.37 3.89
CA LYS A 98 -15.01 -2.16 3.66
C LYS A 98 -15.39 -3.52 3.10
N LEU A 99 -14.84 -3.85 1.93
CA LEU A 99 -14.94 -5.15 1.29
C LEU A 99 -13.59 -5.85 1.33
N TYR A 100 -13.59 -7.13 1.65
CA TYR A 100 -12.39 -7.96 1.74
C TYR A 100 -12.38 -8.85 0.50
N VAL A 101 -11.47 -8.59 -0.44
CA VAL A 101 -11.35 -9.35 -1.67
C VAL A 101 -10.18 -10.31 -1.53
N TYR A 102 -10.46 -11.60 -1.55
CA TYR A 102 -9.50 -12.69 -1.43
C TYR A 102 -9.25 -13.30 -2.82
N ALA A 103 -8.02 -13.69 -3.09
CA ALA A 103 -7.67 -14.68 -4.10
C ALA A 103 -7.19 -15.93 -3.35
N LYS A 104 -7.88 -17.05 -3.53
CA LYS A 104 -7.62 -18.35 -2.90
C LYS A 104 -7.26 -19.38 -3.97
N ASN A 105 -6.05 -19.93 -3.90
CA ASN A 105 -5.67 -21.11 -4.64
C ASN A 105 -6.31 -22.32 -3.95
N THR A 106 -7.26 -22.97 -4.62
CA THR A 106 -7.98 -24.13 -4.07
C THR A 106 -7.08 -25.36 -3.96
N LYS A 107 -6.08 -25.52 -4.84
CA LYS A 107 -5.17 -26.68 -4.84
C LYS A 107 -4.19 -26.66 -3.66
N THR A 108 -3.71 -25.48 -3.27
CA THR A 108 -2.71 -25.33 -2.19
C THR A 108 -3.28 -24.76 -0.89
N GLY A 109 -4.58 -24.45 -0.85
CA GLY A 109 -5.26 -23.74 0.26
C GLY A 109 -4.85 -22.27 0.44
N ARG A 110 -3.75 -21.83 -0.20
CA ARG A 110 -3.13 -20.52 0.00
C ARG A 110 -4.00 -19.37 -0.48
N TYR A 111 -3.97 -18.26 0.25
CA TYR A 111 -4.71 -17.06 -0.11
C TYR A 111 -3.91 -15.77 0.08
N PHE A 112 -4.41 -14.71 -0.55
CA PHE A 112 -3.97 -13.32 -0.40
C PHE A 112 -5.20 -12.43 -0.53
N TYR A 113 -5.30 -11.35 0.24
CA TYR A 113 -6.48 -10.49 0.22
C TYR A 113 -6.15 -9.00 0.26
N ARG A 114 -7.12 -8.19 -0.18
CA ARG A 114 -7.07 -6.73 -0.13
C ARG A 114 -8.36 -6.19 0.47
N ILE A 115 -8.22 -5.24 1.40
CA ILE A 115 -9.36 -4.48 1.92
C ILE A 115 -9.56 -3.27 1.01
N ILE A 116 -10.71 -3.21 0.35
CA ILE A 116 -11.12 -2.11 -0.54
C ILE A 116 -12.24 -1.34 0.14
N THR A 117 -12.09 -0.02 0.24
CA THR A 117 -13.17 0.86 0.76
C THR A 117 -13.98 1.38 -0.42
N VAL A 118 -15.30 1.18 -0.39
CA VAL A 118 -16.22 1.61 -1.45
C VAL A 118 -16.28 3.14 -1.49
N GLN A 119 -16.14 3.70 -2.68
CA GLN A 119 -16.10 5.15 -2.90
C GLN A 119 -17.46 5.66 -3.41
N LYS A 120 -17.88 6.87 -3.04
CA LYS A 120 -19.00 7.53 -3.76
C LYS A 120 -18.54 7.75 -5.20
N LYS A 121 -19.34 7.34 -6.20
CA LYS A 121 -19.10 7.77 -7.58
C LYS A 121 -19.42 9.26 -7.64
N THR A 122 -18.40 10.11 -7.72
CA THR A 122 -18.59 11.51 -8.13
C THR A 122 -18.97 11.51 -9.60
N THR A 123 -20.26 11.65 -9.87
CA THR A 123 -20.75 12.08 -11.17
C THR A 123 -20.28 13.50 -11.40
N THR A 124 -19.23 13.67 -12.19
CA THR A 124 -19.24 14.77 -13.15
C THR A 124 -20.48 14.55 -14.01
N THR A 125 -21.45 15.45 -13.93
CA THR A 125 -22.69 15.38 -14.68
C THR A 125 -22.37 15.57 -16.17
N SER A 126 -22.09 14.47 -16.88
CA SER A 126 -22.12 14.47 -18.33
C SER A 126 -23.59 14.46 -18.75
N THR A 127 -24.18 15.65 -18.82
CA THR A 127 -25.42 15.88 -19.54
C THR A 127 -25.28 15.30 -20.95
N LYS A 128 -26.16 14.36 -21.29
CA LYS A 128 -26.39 13.98 -22.68
C LYS A 128 -26.91 15.22 -23.40
N LYS A 129 -26.06 15.89 -24.19
CA LYS A 129 -26.50 16.95 -25.12
C LYS A 129 -25.94 16.66 -26.51
N THR A 130 -26.84 16.52 -27.45
CA THR A 130 -26.56 16.47 -28.89
C THR A 130 -26.11 17.85 -29.37
N THR A 131 -25.28 17.86 -30.42
CA THR A 131 -25.03 18.95 -31.38
C THR A 131 -24.28 20.23 -30.96
N THR A 132 -23.34 20.60 -31.85
CA THR A 132 -22.90 21.94 -32.27
C THR A 132 -21.96 22.79 -31.38
N SER A 133 -20.69 22.82 -31.82
CA SER A 133 -19.79 23.95 -32.10
C SER A 133 -19.68 25.22 -31.23
N LYS A 134 -18.43 25.73 -31.22
CA LYS A 134 -17.89 27.06 -30.84
C LYS A 134 -17.40 27.30 -29.40
N THR A 135 -16.37 28.14 -29.37
CA THR A 135 -15.38 28.44 -28.32
C THR A 135 -15.77 29.60 -27.39
N THR A 136 -15.32 29.57 -26.13
CA THR A 136 -14.53 30.65 -25.47
C THR A 136 -13.93 30.20 -24.12
N LYS A 137 -12.81 30.85 -23.70
CA LYS A 137 -12.27 30.82 -22.32
C LYS A 137 -13.25 31.59 -21.40
N SER A 138 -13.31 31.50 -20.07
CA SER A 138 -12.35 31.18 -19.00
C SER A 138 -13.14 30.69 -17.75
N SER A 139 -12.65 30.39 -16.54
CA SER A 139 -11.31 30.18 -15.95
C SER A 139 -11.48 29.51 -14.57
N SER A 140 -10.67 28.49 -14.22
CA SER A 140 -10.38 28.14 -12.81
C SER A 140 -9.11 27.30 -12.73
N SER A 141 -8.13 27.72 -11.91
CA SER A 141 -6.77 27.15 -11.86
C SER A 141 -6.68 25.88 -10.99
N SER A 142 -7.57 24.90 -11.22
CA SER A 142 -7.40 23.56 -10.65
C SER A 142 -6.23 22.85 -11.33
N LYS A 143 -5.10 22.70 -10.62
CA LYS A 143 -3.83 22.19 -11.17
C LYS A 143 -4.02 20.78 -11.73
N LYS A 144 -4.12 20.69 -13.07
CA LYS A 144 -4.30 19.47 -13.87
C LYS A 144 -3.39 18.36 -13.37
N SER A 145 -3.98 17.35 -12.71
CA SER A 145 -3.23 16.20 -12.20
C SER A 145 -2.81 15.31 -13.35
N THR A 146 -1.66 15.62 -13.96
CA THR A 146 -1.09 14.86 -15.07
C THR A 146 -0.97 13.39 -14.66
N SER A 147 -1.79 12.53 -15.28
CA SER A 147 -1.75 11.09 -14.99
C SER A 147 -0.37 10.55 -15.31
N ALA A 148 0.30 9.97 -14.32
CA ALA A 148 1.60 9.34 -14.53
C ALA A 148 1.52 8.30 -15.66
N SER A 149 2.45 8.37 -16.61
CA SER A 149 2.52 7.50 -17.78
C SER A 149 2.77 6.02 -17.42
N PHE A 150 3.40 5.78 -16.26
CA PHE A 150 3.73 4.45 -15.77
C PHE A 150 2.68 3.89 -14.81
N LYS A 151 2.43 2.57 -14.89
CA LYS A 151 1.62 1.83 -13.91
C LYS A 151 2.50 1.37 -12.76
N VAL A 152 1.99 1.48 -11.54
CA VAL A 152 2.70 1.14 -10.28
C VAL A 152 2.05 -0.09 -9.63
N SER A 153 2.85 -1.10 -9.32
CA SER A 153 2.47 -2.30 -8.57
C SER A 153 2.81 -2.15 -7.08
N THR A 154 2.36 -3.10 -6.24
CA THR A 154 2.70 -3.06 -4.81
C THR A 154 4.22 -3.20 -4.62
N PRO A 155 4.88 -2.36 -3.79
CA PRO A 155 6.32 -2.48 -3.58
C PRO A 155 6.62 -3.85 -2.99
N THR A 156 7.39 -4.61 -3.75
CA THR A 156 7.94 -5.93 -3.43
C THR A 156 9.40 -5.96 -3.87
N GLY A 157 10.18 -6.89 -3.34
CA GLY A 157 11.59 -7.04 -3.70
C GLY A 157 12.49 -6.05 -2.96
N THR A 158 13.73 -5.92 -3.45
CA THR A 158 14.80 -5.16 -2.80
C THR A 158 14.92 -3.77 -3.40
N TRP A 159 14.78 -2.73 -2.57
CA TRP A 159 14.85 -1.33 -2.99
C TRP A 159 16.08 -0.67 -2.37
N ASN A 160 17.07 -0.37 -3.20
CA ASN A 160 18.32 0.26 -2.78
C ASN A 160 18.25 1.78 -2.97
N SER A 161 18.70 2.54 -1.97
CA SER A 161 18.77 4.00 -2.07
C SER A 161 20.03 4.49 -2.77
N THR A 162 19.99 5.75 -3.22
CA THR A 162 21.16 6.62 -3.41
C THR A 162 22.02 6.69 -2.14
N SER A 163 23.30 7.01 -2.28
CA SER A 163 24.21 7.23 -1.14
C SER A 163 24.09 8.66 -0.61
N SER A 164 24.33 8.86 0.69
CA SER A 164 24.61 10.18 1.28
C SER A 164 25.60 10.03 2.43
N LYS A 165 26.70 10.79 2.42
CA LYS A 165 27.84 10.67 3.36
C LYS A 165 28.34 9.22 3.52
N GLY A 166 28.33 8.45 2.43
CA GLY A 166 28.72 7.03 2.42
C GLY A 166 27.65 6.04 2.95
N TYR A 167 26.48 6.52 3.39
CA TYR A 167 25.36 5.69 3.85
C TYR A 167 24.34 5.42 2.74
N LYS A 168 23.95 4.16 2.58
CA LYS A 168 22.83 3.71 1.74
C LYS A 168 21.79 3.00 2.60
N MET A 169 20.54 3.05 2.20
CA MET A 169 19.42 2.30 2.77
C MET A 169 19.02 1.18 1.81
N LYS A 170 18.60 0.05 2.35
CA LYS A 170 18.01 -1.06 1.59
C LYS A 170 16.69 -1.45 2.24
N PHE A 171 15.59 -1.30 1.52
CA PHE A 171 14.24 -1.71 1.96
C PHE A 171 13.84 -2.97 1.19
N VAL A 172 13.67 -4.09 1.89
CA VAL A 172 13.21 -5.35 1.30
C VAL A 172 11.75 -5.54 1.67
N PHE A 173 10.87 -5.37 0.69
CA PHE A 173 9.44 -5.62 0.84
C PHE A 173 9.17 -7.08 0.44
N SER A 174 9.07 -7.96 1.43
CA SER A 174 8.88 -9.41 1.26
C SER A 174 7.50 -9.85 1.71
N GLN A 175 6.92 -10.83 1.00
CA GLN A 175 5.68 -11.47 1.41
C GLN A 175 5.90 -12.49 2.53
N LYS A 176 7.03 -13.23 2.46
CA LYS A 176 7.43 -14.24 3.46
C LYS A 176 7.97 -13.62 4.75
N THR A 177 8.75 -12.55 4.62
CA THR A 177 9.49 -11.94 5.74
C THR A 177 9.07 -10.50 6.02
N GLY A 178 7.99 -10.00 5.44
CA GLY A 178 7.53 -8.62 5.66
C GLY A 178 8.51 -7.56 5.16
N LEU A 179 8.43 -6.37 5.73
CA LEU A 179 9.36 -5.27 5.49
C LEU A 179 10.61 -5.49 6.35
N ASN A 180 11.77 -5.48 5.68
CA ASN A 180 13.08 -5.45 6.32
C ASN A 180 13.82 -4.19 5.87
N GLU A 181 14.38 -3.42 6.81
CA GLU A 181 15.16 -2.22 6.51
C GLU A 181 16.60 -2.38 6.99
N TYR A 182 17.54 -2.01 6.13
CA TYR A 182 18.97 -2.07 6.41
C TYR A 182 19.63 -0.72 6.14
N VAL A 183 20.67 -0.44 6.91
CA VAL A 183 21.58 0.69 6.71
C VAL A 183 22.95 0.12 6.36
N ILE A 184 23.56 0.62 5.28
CA ILE A 184 24.82 0.14 4.73
C ILE A 184 25.81 1.30 4.71
N LYS A 185 27.03 1.12 5.24
CA LYS A 185 28.15 2.08 5.13
C LYS A 185 29.41 1.32 4.72
N GLY A 186 29.86 1.54 3.49
CA GLY A 186 30.91 0.70 2.88
C GLY A 186 30.49 -0.78 2.91
N LYS A 187 31.39 -1.65 3.41
CA LYS A 187 31.13 -3.09 3.59
C LYS A 187 30.22 -3.44 4.79
N LYS A 188 29.97 -2.51 5.73
CA LYS A 188 29.22 -2.78 6.97
C LYS A 188 27.70 -2.61 6.75
N THR A 189 26.90 -3.58 7.21
CA THR A 189 25.43 -3.56 7.14
C THR A 189 24.81 -3.73 8.52
N ALA A 190 23.89 -2.84 8.89
CA ALA A 190 23.06 -2.94 10.08
C ALA A 190 21.60 -3.26 9.68
N HIS A 191 20.99 -4.26 10.31
CA HIS A 191 19.58 -4.62 10.10
C HIS A 191 18.72 -3.90 11.15
N VAL A 192 18.08 -2.79 10.76
CA VAL A 192 17.44 -1.87 11.71
C VAL A 192 15.96 -2.14 11.93
N LEU A 193 15.31 -2.77 10.96
CA LEU A 193 13.93 -3.24 11.08
C LEU A 193 13.88 -4.66 10.53
N LYS A 194 13.66 -5.65 11.40
CA LYS A 194 13.60 -7.07 11.04
C LYS A 194 12.17 -7.58 11.06
N ASN A 195 11.79 -8.24 9.98
CA ASN A 195 10.52 -8.93 9.79
C ASN A 195 9.26 -8.14 10.21
N ALA A 196 9.22 -6.83 9.91
CA ALA A 196 8.08 -6.02 10.26
C ALA A 196 6.88 -6.32 9.34
N THR A 197 5.70 -6.46 9.92
CA THR A 197 4.47 -6.51 9.13
C THR A 197 4.20 -5.14 8.52
N TYR A 198 3.77 -5.09 7.26
CA TYR A 198 3.42 -3.84 6.58
C TYR A 198 2.12 -3.98 5.81
N SER A 199 1.42 -2.85 5.66
CA SER A 199 0.21 -2.74 4.87
C SER A 199 0.26 -1.49 4.01
N VAL A 200 -0.33 -1.56 2.82
CA VAL A 200 -0.22 -0.52 1.79
C VAL A 200 -1.57 0.10 1.52
N THR A 201 -1.64 1.42 1.69
CA THR A 201 -2.84 2.23 1.42
C THR A 201 -2.50 3.27 0.34
N PRO A 202 -2.79 3.00 -0.95
CA PRO A 202 -2.61 3.98 -2.02
C PRO A 202 -3.48 5.23 -1.77
N LYS A 203 -2.88 6.41 -1.80
CA LYS A 203 -3.58 7.71 -1.71
C LYS A 203 -3.89 8.24 -3.11
N THR A 204 -2.95 8.08 -4.04
CA THR A 204 -3.13 8.23 -5.49
C THR A 204 -2.50 7.04 -6.23
N THR A 205 -2.42 7.08 -7.56
CA THR A 205 -1.72 6.08 -8.38
C THR A 205 -0.23 6.00 -8.05
N THR A 206 0.41 7.10 -7.67
CA THR A 206 1.87 7.18 -7.40
C THR A 206 2.23 7.58 -5.97
N PHE A 207 1.29 8.11 -5.17
CA PHE A 207 1.52 8.52 -3.77
C PHE A 207 0.82 7.57 -2.79
N TRP A 208 1.58 6.83 -1.98
CA TRP A 208 1.07 5.71 -1.20
C TRP A 208 1.53 5.81 0.27
N LYS A 209 0.64 5.43 1.20
CA LYS A 209 0.94 5.31 2.64
C LYS A 209 1.32 3.86 2.94
N ILE A 210 2.41 3.65 3.68
CA ILE A 210 2.80 2.35 4.24
C ILE A 210 2.60 2.42 5.76
N ASN A 211 1.74 1.57 6.30
CA ASN A 211 1.62 1.39 7.75
C ASN A 211 2.47 0.18 8.14
N VAL A 212 3.34 0.33 9.12
CA VAL A 212 4.31 -0.68 9.55
C VAL A 212 4.03 -1.05 11.01
N LYS A 213 4.20 -2.32 11.37
CA LYS A 213 4.28 -2.79 12.75
C LYS A 213 5.51 -3.69 12.86
N ALA A 214 6.51 -3.21 13.60
CA ALA A 214 7.67 -4.01 13.98
C ALA A 214 7.22 -5.26 14.75
N LYS A 215 7.96 -6.37 14.60
CA LYS A 215 7.58 -7.69 15.15
C LYS A 215 7.18 -7.58 16.63
N ASP A 216 8.03 -6.95 17.43
CA ASP A 216 7.92 -6.82 18.88
C ASP A 216 7.82 -5.33 19.31
N GLY A 217 7.30 -4.45 18.43
CA GLY A 217 7.44 -3.00 18.60
C GLY A 217 6.26 -2.14 18.15
N LYS A 218 6.45 -0.82 18.25
CA LYS A 218 5.43 0.20 17.96
C LYS A 218 4.98 0.17 16.50
N LYS A 219 3.74 0.62 16.26
CA LYS A 219 3.24 0.91 14.91
C LYS A 219 3.86 2.22 14.42
N SER A 220 4.27 2.26 13.16
CA SER A 220 4.78 3.47 12.50
C SER A 220 4.17 3.62 11.11
N THR A 221 4.49 4.71 10.43
CA THR A 221 4.01 4.99 9.07
C THR A 221 5.04 5.82 8.33
N PHE A 222 5.24 5.50 7.07
CA PHE A 222 5.89 6.39 6.11
C PHE A 222 5.07 6.50 4.83
N TYR A 223 5.39 7.48 4.00
CA TYR A 223 4.74 7.67 2.71
C TYR A 223 5.79 7.64 1.60
N MET A 224 5.44 7.00 0.49
CA MET A 224 6.28 6.87 -0.70
C MET A 224 5.60 7.53 -1.90
N ARG A 225 6.40 8.17 -2.74
CA ARG A 225 5.97 8.70 -4.03
C ARG A 225 6.79 8.08 -5.15
N PHE A 226 6.15 7.27 -5.97
CA PHE A 226 6.75 6.71 -7.17
C PHE A 226 7.01 7.82 -8.20
N THR A 227 8.25 7.88 -8.67
CA THR A 227 8.72 8.79 -9.73
C THR A 227 9.01 8.06 -11.03
N ALA A 228 9.05 6.72 -11.01
CA ALA A 228 8.95 5.82 -12.14
C ALA A 228 8.43 4.45 -11.67
N LYS A 229 8.16 3.52 -12.60
CA LYS A 229 7.75 2.12 -12.30
C LYS A 229 8.63 1.47 -11.21
N ASN A 230 9.95 1.62 -11.33
CA ASN A 230 10.97 1.01 -10.48
C ASN A 230 11.68 2.04 -9.59
N LYS A 231 11.08 3.21 -9.30
CA LYS A 231 11.73 4.32 -8.57
C LYS A 231 10.77 5.06 -7.66
N PHE A 232 11.11 5.24 -6.38
CA PHE A 232 10.34 6.10 -5.46
C PHE A 232 11.23 7.00 -4.60
N VAL A 233 10.61 8.04 -4.03
CA VAL A 233 11.18 8.89 -2.97
C VAL A 233 10.27 8.86 -1.74
N LEU A 234 10.83 9.12 -0.56
CA LEU A 234 10.04 9.28 0.66
C LEU A 234 9.48 10.69 0.76
N VAL A 235 8.23 10.78 1.22
CA VAL A 235 7.44 12.01 1.28
C VAL A 235 6.67 12.08 2.61
N ASN A 236 6.13 13.26 2.95
CA ASN A 236 5.18 13.42 4.04
C ASN A 236 3.74 13.10 3.61
N SER A 237 2.79 13.21 4.55
CA SER A 237 1.35 13.04 4.30
C SER A 237 0.77 14.04 3.27
N LYS A 238 1.43 15.18 3.06
CA LYS A 238 1.11 16.21 2.07
C LYS A 238 1.81 15.98 0.71
N ASN A 239 2.42 14.81 0.48
CA ASN A 239 3.11 14.40 -0.76
C ASN A 239 4.36 15.25 -1.12
N GLN A 240 4.94 15.95 -0.14
CA GLN A 240 6.17 16.74 -0.27
C GLN A 240 7.39 15.87 0.06
N LYS A 241 8.49 16.01 -0.69
CA LYS A 241 9.74 15.24 -0.49
C LYS A 241 10.38 15.61 0.85
N ILE A 242 10.70 14.62 1.69
CA ILE A 242 11.31 14.83 3.01
C ILE A 242 12.75 14.31 3.06
N LYS A 243 13.57 14.91 3.92
CA LYS A 243 14.82 14.27 4.38
C LYS A 243 14.41 13.12 5.30
N THR A 244 15.02 11.96 5.15
CA THR A 244 14.75 10.79 5.99
C THR A 244 16.04 10.27 6.60
N SER A 245 15.99 9.92 7.89
CA SER A 245 17.01 9.14 8.59
C SER A 245 16.45 7.75 8.90
N VAL A 246 17.32 6.75 8.88
CA VAL A 246 17.02 5.35 9.22
C VAL A 246 18.24 4.82 9.97
N GLY A 247 18.07 4.35 11.20
CA GLY A 247 19.17 3.95 12.08
C GLY A 247 20.23 5.04 12.23
N LYS A 248 21.49 4.72 11.91
CA LYS A 248 22.63 5.67 11.94
C LYS A 248 22.87 6.40 10.60
N ALA A 249 21.98 6.27 9.60
CA ALA A 249 22.09 7.05 8.36
C ALA A 249 21.66 8.52 8.60
N PRO A 250 22.37 9.52 8.04
CA PRO A 250 22.01 10.93 8.21
C PRO A 250 20.69 11.27 7.52
N ALA A 251 20.02 12.32 7.98
CA ALA A 251 18.79 12.80 7.35
C ALA A 251 19.07 13.42 5.96
N ALA A 252 18.74 12.70 4.89
CA ALA A 252 18.98 13.15 3.52
C ALA A 252 17.83 12.79 2.55
N TYR A 253 17.86 13.34 1.33
CA TYR A 253 16.90 13.03 0.28
C TYR A 253 17.28 11.75 -0.46
N TYR A 254 16.82 10.62 0.06
CA TYR A 254 17.05 9.31 -0.55
C TYR A 254 16.08 9.01 -1.70
N THR A 255 16.61 8.57 -2.83
CA THR A 255 15.83 7.99 -3.94
C THR A 255 16.07 6.50 -3.98
N PHE A 256 15.00 5.72 -3.95
CA PHE A 256 15.04 4.26 -3.95
C PHE A 256 14.77 3.74 -5.37
N LYS A 257 15.62 2.83 -5.83
CA LYS A 257 15.43 2.05 -7.06
C LYS A 257 15.21 0.59 -6.70
N LEU A 258 14.30 -0.09 -7.41
CA LEU A 258 14.21 -1.55 -7.38
C LEU A 258 15.53 -2.12 -7.93
N ALA A 259 16.12 -3.07 -7.21
CA ALA A 259 17.26 -3.88 -7.62
C ALA A 259 16.83 -5.01 -8.56
#